data_AF-A0A0N8TXJ4-F1
#
_entry.id   AF-A0A0N8TXJ4-F1
#
_cell.length_a   1.000
_cell.length_b   1.000
_cell.length_c   1.000
_cell.angle_alpha   90.00
_cell.angle_beta   90.00
_cell.angle_gamma   90.00
#
_symmetry.space_group_name_H-M   'P 1'
#
loop_
_entity.id
_entity.type
_entity.pdbx_description
1 polymer ?
#
loop_
_entity_poly.entity_id
_entity_poly.type
_entity_poly.pdbx_seq_one_letter_code
_entity_poly.pdbx_strand_id
1 'polypeptide(L)'
;MAKLNLVVKQRVAYKVTTKRKHSDAVADNLLNQNFNPIAPNQIWAGDVTYLKTGEGWMYLAVVMDLYSRRIVGWHIDKRMTTDLVMKAMIKAYNLRKPAKGLVFLSDRGSQYTSKRYRNLLKQFGMRASMGDVGACWDNAVVERFFGSLKHDWLLKVAQPTREHMRNDVAGYMKYYNLERLHSANNDQSPVEYENSLRKVSGWS
;
A
#
# COMPACT_ATOMS: atom_id res chain seq x y z
N MET A 1 -23.60 -10.15 -13.98
CA MET A 1 -24.17 -9.00 -13.23
C MET A 1 -25.70 -9.04 -13.23
N ALA A 2 -26.40 -8.93 -14.37
CA ALA A 2 -27.88 -8.96 -14.41
C ALA A 2 -28.52 -10.30 -13.98
N LYS A 3 -27.84 -11.43 -14.23
CA LYS A 3 -28.36 -12.78 -13.95
C LYS A 3 -28.37 -13.18 -12.46
N LEU A 4 -27.72 -12.41 -11.58
CA LEU A 4 -27.53 -12.75 -10.16
C LEU A 4 -28.13 -11.70 -9.20
N ASN A 5 -28.87 -10.72 -9.72
CA ASN A 5 -29.47 -9.62 -8.94
C ASN A 5 -28.48 -8.89 -8.01
N LEU A 6 -27.19 -8.83 -8.41
CA LEU A 6 -26.14 -8.20 -7.62
C LEU A 6 -26.21 -6.68 -7.77
N VAL A 7 -26.55 -5.99 -6.69
CA VAL A 7 -26.57 -4.52 -6.63
C VAL A 7 -25.15 -4.01 -6.32
N VAL A 8 -24.60 -3.18 -7.21
CA VAL A 8 -23.31 -2.52 -6.96
C VAL A 8 -23.52 -1.43 -5.92
N LYS A 9 -22.92 -1.58 -4.73
CA LYS A 9 -22.92 -0.52 -3.72
C LYS A 9 -21.98 0.61 -4.17
N GLN A 10 -22.54 1.78 -4.42
CA GLN A 10 -21.79 2.91 -4.98
C GLN A 10 -20.73 3.43 -3.99
N ARG A 11 -19.58 3.85 -4.50
CA ARG A 11 -18.49 4.40 -3.70
C ARG A 11 -18.89 5.78 -3.17
N VAL A 12 -18.78 5.97 -1.86
CA VAL A 12 -18.90 7.29 -1.22
C VAL A 12 -17.60 8.07 -1.43
N ALA A 13 -17.70 9.26 -2.01
CA ALA A 13 -16.56 10.14 -2.26
C ALA A 13 -15.88 10.57 -0.95
N TYR A 14 -14.55 10.68 -0.96
CA TYR A 14 -13.78 11.11 0.20
C TYR A 14 -12.86 12.32 -0.12
N LYS A 15 -12.76 13.21 0.87
CA LYS A 15 -11.97 14.46 1.01
C LYS A 15 -10.54 14.49 0.42
N VAL A 16 -10.21 15.67 -0.13
CA VAL A 16 -8.96 16.06 -0.83
C VAL A 16 -7.72 16.07 0.07
N THR A 17 -6.58 15.70 -0.49
CA THR A 17 -5.25 15.55 0.15
C THR A 17 -4.50 16.88 0.35
N THR A 18 -3.56 16.87 1.31
CA THR A 18 -2.68 18.00 1.65
C THR A 18 -1.62 18.20 0.58
N LYS A 19 -1.45 19.44 0.09
CA LYS A 19 -0.45 19.79 -0.93
C LYS A 19 0.94 19.95 -0.32
N ARG A 20 1.97 19.49 -1.05
CA ARG A 20 3.40 19.68 -0.71
C ARG A 20 3.82 21.16 -0.75
N LYS A 21 4.99 21.47 -0.17
CA LYS A 21 5.67 22.76 -0.40
C LYS A 21 6.55 22.67 -1.66
N HIS A 22 6.68 23.77 -2.41
CA HIS A 22 7.40 23.79 -3.69
C HIS A 22 8.92 23.56 -3.56
N SER A 23 9.49 23.75 -2.36
CA SER A 23 10.91 23.58 -2.06
C SER A 23 11.37 22.13 -1.88
N ASP A 24 10.43 21.16 -1.89
CA ASP A 24 10.76 19.77 -1.62
C ASP A 24 11.32 19.08 -2.86
N ALA A 25 12.48 18.41 -2.71
CA ALA A 25 13.11 17.65 -3.79
C ALA A 25 12.24 16.45 -4.22
N VAL A 26 12.07 16.30 -5.53
CA VAL A 26 11.23 15.29 -6.18
C VAL A 26 12.12 14.25 -6.82
N ALA A 27 11.79 12.97 -6.69
CA ALA A 27 12.46 11.91 -7.43
C ALA A 27 11.85 11.78 -8.84
N ASP A 28 12.64 11.33 -9.80
CA ASP A 28 12.17 11.07 -11.17
C ASP A 28 11.16 9.92 -11.21
N ASN A 29 10.25 9.94 -12.19
CA ASN A 29 9.33 8.83 -12.44
C ASN A 29 10.06 7.72 -13.22
N LEU A 30 10.36 6.61 -12.54
CA LEU A 30 11.15 5.51 -13.11
C LEU A 30 10.30 4.41 -13.77
N LEU A 31 8.96 4.46 -13.65
CA LEU A 31 8.12 3.30 -13.95
C LEU A 31 7.38 3.37 -15.28
N ASN A 32 7.13 4.55 -15.86
CA ASN A 32 6.38 4.71 -17.12
C ASN A 32 5.16 3.76 -17.22
N GLN A 33 4.41 3.60 -16.11
CA GLN A 33 3.22 2.74 -16.02
C GLN A 33 3.45 1.21 -16.10
N ASN A 34 4.68 0.71 -15.97
CA ASN A 34 4.94 -0.73 -15.86
C ASN A 34 4.75 -1.24 -14.42
N PHE A 35 3.53 -1.63 -14.07
CA PHE A 35 3.14 -2.10 -12.72
C PHE A 35 3.27 -3.61 -12.51
N ASN A 36 3.97 -4.32 -13.40
CA ASN A 36 4.07 -5.78 -13.42
C ASN A 36 5.54 -6.21 -13.33
N PRO A 37 6.19 -6.02 -12.17
CA PRO A 37 7.50 -6.64 -11.95
C PRO A 37 7.40 -8.15 -12.14
N ILE A 38 8.49 -8.78 -12.56
CA ILE A 38 8.54 -10.21 -12.86
C ILE A 38 8.98 -11.05 -11.65
N ALA A 39 9.44 -10.40 -10.58
CA ALA A 39 9.86 -11.05 -9.35
C ALA A 39 9.51 -10.19 -8.11
N PRO A 40 9.37 -10.82 -6.92
CA PRO A 40 9.18 -10.09 -5.67
C PRO A 40 10.30 -9.08 -5.42
N ASN A 41 9.99 -8.02 -4.67
CA ASN A 41 10.96 -7.02 -4.20
C ASN A 41 11.69 -6.25 -5.31
N GLN A 42 11.15 -6.17 -6.51
CA GLN A 42 11.67 -5.28 -7.55
C GLN A 42 11.10 -3.87 -7.41
N ILE A 43 9.78 -3.78 -7.22
CA ILE A 43 9.06 -2.52 -7.10
C ILE A 43 8.07 -2.63 -5.94
N TRP A 44 8.24 -1.75 -4.95
CA TRP A 44 7.23 -1.53 -3.91
C TRP A 44 6.52 -0.21 -4.15
N ALA A 45 5.23 -0.14 -3.82
CA ALA A 45 4.45 1.08 -3.83
C ALA A 45 3.95 1.40 -2.43
N GLY A 46 3.86 2.67 -2.06
CA GLY A 46 3.29 3.06 -0.78
C GLY A 46 2.55 4.38 -0.83
N ASP A 47 1.51 4.46 0.00
CA ASP A 47 0.63 5.62 0.12
C ASP A 47 -0.02 5.65 1.51
N VAL A 48 -0.69 6.76 1.82
CA VAL A 48 -1.39 7.01 3.07
C VAL A 48 -2.87 7.26 2.81
N THR A 49 -3.73 6.58 3.57
CA THR A 49 -5.15 6.91 3.65
C THR A 49 -5.54 7.40 5.04
N TYR A 50 -6.57 8.23 5.09
CA TYR A 50 -7.29 8.61 6.30
C TYR A 50 -8.44 7.62 6.61
N LEU A 51 -8.79 7.47 7.87
CA LEU A 51 -9.81 6.55 8.38
C LEU A 51 -10.60 7.27 9.50
N LYS A 52 -11.93 7.32 9.38
CA LYS A 52 -12.81 8.00 10.37
C LYS A 52 -13.17 7.05 11.50
N THR A 53 -13.09 7.51 12.73
CA THR A 53 -13.59 6.83 13.93
C THR A 53 -14.49 7.77 14.74
N GLY A 54 -15.21 7.24 15.73
CA GLY A 54 -15.98 8.04 16.70
C GLY A 54 -15.12 8.98 17.53
N GLU A 55 -13.83 8.66 17.72
CA GLU A 55 -12.89 9.49 18.48
C GLU A 55 -12.07 10.45 17.60
N GLY A 56 -12.35 10.50 16.29
CA GLY A 56 -11.67 11.34 15.31
C GLY A 56 -10.92 10.56 14.23
N TRP A 57 -9.98 11.23 13.55
CA TRP A 57 -9.27 10.66 12.42
C TRP A 57 -8.07 9.78 12.82
N MET A 58 -7.83 8.75 12.01
CA MET A 58 -6.61 7.96 11.96
C MET A 58 -6.02 7.98 10.55
N TYR A 59 -4.74 7.66 10.43
CA TYR A 59 -3.99 7.63 9.20
C TYR A 59 -3.26 6.30 9.08
N LEU A 60 -3.41 5.63 7.95
CA LEU A 60 -2.83 4.33 7.64
C LEU A 60 -1.87 4.50 6.47
N ALA A 61 -0.59 4.21 6.70
CA ALA A 61 0.41 4.06 5.67
C ALA A 61 0.58 2.57 5.33
N VAL A 62 0.71 2.25 4.03
CA VAL A 62 0.99 0.90 3.55
C VAL A 62 2.19 0.88 2.61
N VAL A 63 2.82 -0.29 2.53
CA VAL A 63 3.87 -0.63 1.57
C VAL A 63 3.46 -1.96 0.94
N MET A 64 3.20 -1.92 -0.37
CA MET A 64 2.77 -3.04 -1.19
C MET A 64 3.92 -3.49 -2.09
N ASP A 65 4.15 -4.79 -2.17
CA ASP A 65 4.94 -5.37 -3.26
C ASP A 65 4.06 -5.49 -4.50
N LEU A 66 4.43 -4.82 -5.59
CA LEU A 66 3.61 -4.80 -6.81
C LEU A 66 3.59 -6.16 -7.52
N TYR A 67 4.54 -7.05 -7.24
CA TYR A 67 4.61 -8.37 -7.88
C TYR A 67 3.37 -9.22 -7.60
N SER A 68 3.07 -9.43 -6.33
CA SER A 68 1.97 -10.27 -5.84
C SER A 68 0.81 -9.45 -5.28
N ARG A 69 0.92 -8.11 -5.32
CA ARG A 69 0.02 -7.17 -4.63
C ARG A 69 0.03 -7.32 -3.11
N ARG A 70 1.00 -8.01 -2.52
CA ARG A 70 1.10 -8.28 -1.08
C ARG A 70 1.42 -7.00 -0.30
N ILE A 71 0.68 -6.73 0.77
CA ILE A 71 1.06 -5.70 1.73
C ILE A 71 2.20 -6.24 2.59
N VAL A 72 3.40 -5.71 2.39
CA VAL A 72 4.62 -6.16 3.09
C VAL A 72 4.93 -5.33 4.32
N GLY A 73 4.35 -4.14 4.45
CA GLY A 73 4.41 -3.34 5.66
C GLY A 73 3.27 -2.36 5.76
N TRP A 74 2.85 -2.03 6.98
CA TRP A 74 1.82 -1.03 7.23
C TRP A 74 1.95 -0.47 8.65
N HIS A 75 1.46 0.74 8.85
CA HIS A 75 1.36 1.34 10.18
C HIS A 75 0.18 2.31 10.23
N ILE A 76 -0.49 2.36 11.39
CA ILE A 76 -1.64 3.23 11.63
C ILE A 76 -1.39 4.11 12.87
N ASP A 77 -1.66 5.40 12.75
CA ASP A 77 -1.47 6.37 13.83
C ASP A 77 -2.57 7.46 13.80
N LYS A 78 -2.74 8.19 14.90
CA LYS A 78 -3.65 9.34 15.01
C LYS A 78 -3.10 10.61 14.32
N ARG A 79 -1.84 10.61 13.87
CA ARG A 79 -1.21 11.75 13.18
C ARG A 79 -0.54 11.33 11.87
N MET A 80 -0.68 12.17 10.84
CA MET A 80 -0.07 11.98 9.52
C MET A 80 1.37 12.53 9.48
N THR A 81 2.30 11.84 10.14
CA THR A 81 3.70 12.26 10.27
C THR A 81 4.63 11.50 9.32
N THR A 82 5.86 11.99 9.15
CA THR A 82 6.92 11.20 8.50
C THR A 82 7.18 9.88 9.24
N ASP A 83 7.02 9.84 10.58
CA ASP A 83 7.20 8.61 11.36
C ASP A 83 6.19 7.53 10.98
N LEU A 84 4.97 7.91 10.57
CA LEU A 84 3.94 6.98 10.11
C LEU A 84 4.45 6.16 8.90
N VAL A 85 4.92 6.85 7.86
CA VAL A 85 5.41 6.19 6.64
C VAL A 85 6.74 5.48 6.87
N MET A 86 7.61 6.01 7.73
CA MET A 86 8.87 5.36 8.10
C MET A 86 8.63 4.04 8.83
N LYS A 87 7.70 3.99 9.79
CA LYS A 87 7.38 2.75 10.53
C LYS A 87 6.81 1.68 9.61
N ALA A 88 5.96 2.06 8.65
CA ALA A 88 5.45 1.12 7.63
C ALA A 88 6.59 0.56 6.76
N MET A 89 7.50 1.43 6.30
CA MET A 89 8.68 1.04 5.51
C MET A 89 9.65 0.14 6.29
N ILE A 90 9.95 0.47 7.55
CA ILE A 90 10.82 -0.35 8.42
C ILE A 90 10.23 -1.75 8.61
N LYS A 91 8.90 -1.85 8.82
CA LYS A 91 8.22 -3.15 8.90
C LYS A 91 8.35 -3.94 7.59
N ALA A 92 8.17 -3.29 6.44
CA ALA A 92 8.34 -3.93 5.14
C ALA A 92 9.77 -4.43 4.91
N TYR A 93 10.76 -3.58 5.20
CA TYR A 93 12.17 -3.94 5.08
C TYR A 93 12.54 -5.10 6.00
N ASN A 94 12.11 -5.09 7.27
CA ASN A 94 12.41 -6.17 8.21
C ASN A 94 11.75 -7.50 7.83
N LEU A 95 10.56 -7.44 7.22
CA LEU A 95 9.86 -8.64 6.75
C LEU A 95 10.56 -9.27 5.53
N ARG A 96 11.07 -8.46 4.60
CA ARG A 96 11.54 -8.94 3.28
C ARG A 96 13.04 -8.93 3.08
N LYS A 97 13.76 -8.05 3.77
CA LYS A 97 15.21 -7.78 3.62
C LYS A 97 15.63 -7.78 2.14
N PRO A 98 15.01 -6.92 1.30
CA PRO A 98 15.22 -6.95 -0.14
C PRO A 98 16.66 -6.60 -0.52
N ALA A 99 17.10 -7.05 -1.69
CA ALA A 99 18.37 -6.63 -2.26
C ALA A 99 18.39 -5.11 -2.54
N LYS A 100 19.60 -4.54 -2.59
CA LYS A 100 19.78 -3.14 -3.00
C LYS A 100 19.25 -2.92 -4.43
N GLY A 101 18.72 -1.73 -4.69
CA GLY A 101 18.21 -1.34 -6.00
C GLY A 101 16.70 -1.46 -6.17
N LEU A 102 15.98 -2.02 -5.17
CA LEU A 102 14.52 -1.99 -5.11
C LEU A 102 13.99 -0.58 -5.34
N VAL A 103 13.00 -0.44 -6.22
CA VAL A 103 12.33 0.83 -6.50
C VAL A 103 11.17 1.01 -5.55
N PHE A 104 11.15 2.12 -4.81
CA PHE A 104 10.00 2.50 -4.00
C PHE A 104 9.24 3.64 -4.66
N LEU A 105 8.02 3.33 -5.09
CA LEU A 105 7.07 4.23 -5.70
C LEU A 105 6.18 4.87 -4.63
N SER A 106 6.08 6.19 -4.64
CA SER A 106 5.18 6.93 -3.77
C SER A 106 4.65 8.18 -4.47
N ASP A 107 3.60 8.76 -3.90
CA ASP A 107 3.14 10.08 -4.29
C ASP A 107 4.16 11.18 -3.88
N ARG A 108 3.84 12.43 -4.23
CA ARG A 108 4.67 13.60 -3.90
C ARG A 108 4.28 14.22 -2.53
N GLY A 109 3.68 13.44 -1.63
CA GLY A 109 3.26 13.87 -0.30
C GLY A 109 4.46 14.30 0.56
N SER A 110 4.24 15.27 1.46
CA SER A 110 5.32 15.87 2.27
C SER A 110 6.02 14.85 3.18
N GLN A 111 5.35 13.75 3.52
CA GLN A 111 5.93 12.64 4.27
C GLN A 111 7.02 11.93 3.46
N TYR A 112 6.73 11.61 2.19
CA TYR A 112 7.62 10.89 1.28
C TYR A 112 8.75 11.76 0.72
N THR A 113 8.55 13.07 0.56
CA THR A 113 9.60 14.01 0.12
C THR A 113 10.56 14.45 1.25
N SER A 114 10.20 14.19 2.50
CA SER A 114 10.96 14.62 3.67
C SER A 114 12.41 14.10 3.68
N LYS A 115 13.34 14.91 4.21
CA LYS A 115 14.77 14.52 4.33
C LYS A 115 14.95 13.22 5.12
N ARG A 116 14.18 13.04 6.20
CA ARG A 116 14.23 11.82 7.03
C ARG A 116 13.84 10.57 6.25
N TYR A 117 12.78 10.65 5.44
CA TYR A 117 12.34 9.52 4.64
C TYR A 117 13.33 9.18 3.51
N ARG A 118 13.84 10.21 2.81
CA ARG A 118 14.88 10.01 1.78
C ARG A 118 16.15 9.37 2.34
N ASN A 119 16.56 9.76 3.55
CA ASN A 119 17.70 9.14 4.23
C ASN A 119 17.45 7.68 4.58
N LEU A 120 16.23 7.33 5.04
CA LEU A 120 15.85 5.95 5.32
C LEU A 120 15.95 5.07 4.06
N LEU A 121 15.42 5.53 2.92
CA LEU A 121 15.51 4.79 1.65
C LEU A 121 16.97 4.59 1.22
N LYS A 122 17.82 5.62 1.36
CA LYS A 122 19.26 5.49 1.09
C LYS A 122 19.93 4.45 1.99
N GLN A 123 19.60 4.42 3.29
CA GLN A 123 20.16 3.42 4.22
C GLN A 123 19.78 1.99 3.84
N PHE A 124 18.56 1.79 3.32
CA PHE A 124 18.10 0.50 2.80
C PHE A 124 18.57 0.19 1.37
N GLY A 125 19.34 1.09 0.74
CA GLY A 125 19.78 0.93 -0.64
C GLY A 125 18.64 0.92 -1.66
N MET A 126 17.52 1.55 -1.34
CA MET A 126 16.33 1.66 -2.20
C MET A 126 16.41 2.91 -3.08
N ARG A 127 15.83 2.82 -4.28
CA ARG A 127 15.70 3.95 -5.22
C ARG A 127 14.29 4.52 -5.11
N ALA A 128 14.19 5.79 -4.74
CA ALA A 128 12.89 6.48 -4.75
C ALA A 128 12.47 6.73 -6.21
N SER A 129 11.21 6.45 -6.52
CA SER A 129 10.53 6.88 -7.74
C SER A 129 9.28 7.63 -7.30
N MET A 130 9.07 8.84 -7.80
CA MET A 130 7.85 9.59 -7.52
C MET A 130 7.08 9.79 -8.81
N GLY A 131 5.82 9.37 -8.83
CA GLY A 131 4.96 9.56 -9.99
C GLY A 131 4.87 11.03 -10.39
N ASP A 132 4.63 11.30 -11.67
CA ASP A 132 4.49 12.67 -12.15
C ASP A 132 3.23 13.36 -11.61
N VAL A 133 3.28 14.69 -11.48
CA VAL A 133 2.06 15.46 -11.13
C VAL A 133 1.07 15.28 -12.28
N GLY A 134 0.00 14.52 -12.03
CA GLY A 134 -1.00 14.18 -13.04
C GLY A 134 -0.89 12.76 -13.60
N ALA A 135 0.14 11.98 -13.24
CA ALA A 135 0.23 10.56 -13.56
C ALA A 135 -0.65 9.75 -12.58
N CYS A 136 -1.97 9.87 -12.74
CA CYS A 136 -3.02 9.18 -11.98
C CYS A 136 -2.84 7.64 -11.93
N TRP A 137 -2.02 7.09 -12.82
CA TRP A 137 -1.78 5.65 -12.95
C TRP A 137 -0.75 5.12 -11.94
N ASP A 138 0.23 5.95 -11.53
CA ASP A 138 1.40 5.47 -10.78
C ASP A 138 1.03 4.86 -9.41
N ASN A 139 -0.06 5.31 -8.79
CA ASN A 139 -0.51 4.79 -7.49
C ASN A 139 -1.84 4.02 -7.54
N ALA A 140 -2.39 3.79 -8.75
CA ALA A 140 -3.74 3.24 -8.93
C ALA A 140 -3.95 1.87 -8.24
N VAL A 141 -2.89 1.07 -8.14
CA VAL A 141 -2.93 -0.24 -7.47
C VAL A 141 -3.16 -0.08 -5.95
N VAL A 142 -2.48 0.86 -5.31
CA VAL A 142 -2.62 1.14 -3.87
C VAL A 142 -3.95 1.86 -3.60
N GLU A 143 -4.38 2.76 -4.49
CA GLU A 143 -5.70 3.38 -4.41
C GLU A 143 -6.83 2.34 -4.48
N ARG A 144 -6.71 1.34 -5.37
CA ARG A 144 -7.66 0.22 -5.46
C ARG A 144 -7.67 -0.62 -4.19
N PHE A 145 -6.51 -0.83 -3.57
CA PHE A 145 -6.41 -1.47 -2.26
C PHE A 145 -7.19 -0.66 -1.20
N PHE A 146 -6.98 0.65 -1.10
CA PHE A 146 -7.70 1.47 -0.13
C PHE A 146 -9.21 1.53 -0.39
N GLY A 147 -9.63 1.56 -1.65
CA GLY A 147 -11.04 1.44 -2.02
C GLY A 147 -11.64 0.14 -1.51
N SER A 148 -10.92 -0.97 -1.67
CA SER A 148 -11.34 -2.29 -1.19
C SER A 148 -11.41 -2.35 0.34
N LEU A 149 -10.36 -1.88 1.04
CA LEU A 149 -10.34 -1.80 2.51
C LEU A 149 -11.56 -1.02 3.06
N LYS A 150 -11.84 0.14 2.46
CA LYS A 150 -12.94 0.99 2.95
C LYS A 150 -14.30 0.38 2.63
N HIS A 151 -14.57 0.04 1.38
CA HIS A 151 -15.92 -0.36 0.96
C HIS A 151 -16.25 -1.80 1.32
N ASP A 152 -15.29 -2.70 1.26
CA ASP A 152 -15.54 -4.12 1.47
C ASP A 152 -15.47 -4.50 2.96
N TRP A 153 -14.84 -3.67 3.79
CA TRP A 153 -14.56 -3.99 5.19
C TRP A 153 -14.99 -2.88 6.14
N LEU A 154 -14.30 -1.74 6.14
CA LEU A 154 -14.45 -0.74 7.21
C LEU A 154 -15.81 -0.03 7.21
N LEU A 155 -16.40 0.23 6.04
CA LEU A 155 -17.71 0.90 5.94
C LEU A 155 -18.89 -0.04 6.21
N LYS A 156 -18.65 -1.33 6.50
CA LYS A 156 -19.70 -2.29 6.86
C LYS A 156 -19.96 -2.35 8.36
N VAL A 157 -19.05 -1.83 9.18
CA VAL A 157 -19.11 -1.91 10.65
C VAL A 157 -18.86 -0.52 11.24
N ALA A 158 -19.54 -0.19 12.33
CA ALA A 158 -19.28 1.06 13.04
C ALA A 158 -17.88 1.07 13.63
N GLN A 159 -17.20 2.23 13.58
CA GLN A 159 -15.82 2.39 14.06
C GLN A 159 -15.80 3.30 15.29
N PRO A 160 -16.18 2.81 16.49
CA PRO A 160 -16.40 3.66 17.66
C PRO A 160 -15.11 4.27 18.19
N THR A 161 -14.05 3.48 18.29
CA THR A 161 -12.77 3.89 18.89
C THR A 161 -11.61 3.74 17.92
N ARG A 162 -10.52 4.48 18.20
CA ARG A 162 -9.26 4.30 17.46
C ARG A 162 -8.71 2.89 17.62
N GLU A 163 -8.86 2.29 18.79
CA GLU A 163 -8.37 0.93 19.03
C GLU A 163 -9.14 -0.11 18.22
N HIS A 164 -10.46 0.03 18.12
CA HIS A 164 -11.27 -0.82 17.25
C HIS A 164 -10.81 -0.73 15.79
N MET A 165 -10.60 0.49 15.28
CA MET A 165 -10.05 0.71 13.93
C MET A 165 -8.68 0.06 13.71
N ARG A 166 -7.79 0.07 14.72
CA ARG A 166 -6.50 -0.63 14.62
C ARG A 166 -6.69 -2.13 14.44
N ASN A 167 -7.57 -2.73 15.25
CA ASN A 167 -7.84 -4.17 15.20
C ASN A 167 -8.49 -4.58 13.89
N ASP A 168 -9.45 -3.79 13.39
CA ASP A 168 -10.10 -4.04 12.11
C ASP A 168 -9.14 -3.94 10.93
N VAL A 169 -8.26 -2.92 10.94
CA VAL A 169 -7.21 -2.81 9.92
C VAL A 169 -6.26 -3.99 10.02
N ALA A 170 -5.86 -4.43 11.21
CA ALA A 170 -5.00 -5.61 11.36
C ALA A 170 -5.67 -6.89 10.81
N GLY A 171 -6.96 -7.07 11.10
CA GLY A 171 -7.79 -8.15 10.56
C GLY A 171 -7.85 -8.12 9.03
N TYR A 172 -8.12 -6.95 8.45
CA TYR A 172 -8.13 -6.79 6.99
C TYR A 172 -6.78 -7.09 6.37
N MET A 173 -5.66 -6.65 6.97
CA MET A 173 -4.32 -6.92 6.43
C MET A 173 -4.01 -8.42 6.39
N LYS A 174 -4.46 -9.18 7.40
CA LYS A 174 -4.36 -10.63 7.43
C LYS A 174 -5.21 -11.25 6.30
N TYR A 175 -6.50 -10.90 6.25
CA TYR A 175 -7.43 -11.38 5.21
C TYR A 175 -6.92 -11.06 3.80
N TYR A 176 -6.51 -9.81 3.56
CA TYR A 176 -6.04 -9.36 2.26
C TYR A 176 -4.83 -10.16 1.78
N ASN A 177 -3.85 -10.41 2.65
CA ASN A 177 -2.63 -11.10 2.27
C ASN A 177 -2.79 -12.62 2.16
N LEU A 178 -3.68 -13.23 2.96
CA LEU A 178 -3.77 -14.69 3.08
C LEU A 178 -4.97 -15.31 2.35
N GLU A 179 -6.06 -14.57 2.17
CA GLU A 179 -7.35 -15.13 1.77
C GLU A 179 -8.01 -14.38 0.61
N ARG A 180 -7.77 -13.07 0.45
CA ARG A 180 -8.40 -12.30 -0.62
C ARG A 180 -7.86 -12.73 -1.99
N LEU A 181 -8.75 -13.09 -2.91
CA LEU A 181 -8.37 -13.47 -4.27
C LEU A 181 -8.09 -12.24 -5.14
N HIS A 182 -7.06 -12.33 -5.96
CA HIS A 182 -6.67 -11.28 -6.89
C HIS A 182 -6.64 -11.82 -8.32
N SER A 183 -7.42 -11.23 -9.22
CA SER A 183 -7.37 -11.59 -10.64
C SER A 183 -6.00 -11.35 -11.28
N ALA A 184 -5.23 -10.39 -10.76
CA ALA A 184 -3.83 -10.19 -11.16
C ALA A 184 -2.90 -11.36 -10.77
N ASN A 185 -3.34 -12.22 -9.84
CA ASN A 185 -2.61 -13.36 -9.31
C ASN A 185 -3.29 -14.69 -9.68
N ASN A 186 -4.03 -14.75 -10.79
CA ASN A 186 -4.80 -15.94 -11.20
C ASN A 186 -5.78 -16.42 -10.11
N ASP A 187 -6.47 -15.47 -9.48
CA ASP A 187 -7.43 -15.71 -8.39
C ASP A 187 -6.83 -16.44 -7.17
N GLN A 188 -5.55 -16.21 -6.89
CA GLN A 188 -4.89 -16.62 -5.65
C GLN A 188 -4.71 -15.44 -4.69
N SER A 189 -4.55 -15.73 -3.39
CA SER A 189 -4.12 -14.71 -2.44
C SER A 189 -2.68 -14.27 -2.69
N PRO A 190 -2.27 -13.07 -2.24
CA PRO A 190 -0.91 -12.58 -2.44
C PRO A 190 0.17 -13.54 -1.91
N VAL A 191 -0.09 -14.19 -0.77
CA VAL A 191 0.85 -15.17 -0.19
C VAL A 191 0.82 -16.49 -0.95
N GLU A 192 -0.35 -16.98 -1.35
CA GLU A 192 -0.47 -18.20 -2.15
C GLU A 192 0.21 -18.08 -3.50
N TYR A 193 0.04 -16.95 -4.18
CA TYR A 193 0.69 -16.67 -5.46
C TYR A 193 2.22 -16.67 -5.36
N GLU A 194 2.78 -16.07 -4.31
CA GLU A 194 4.23 -16.13 -4.09
C GLU A 194 4.71 -17.55 -3.80
N ASN A 195 3.90 -18.35 -3.09
CA ASN A 195 4.25 -19.72 -2.74
C ASN A 195 4.11 -20.69 -3.93
N SER A 196 3.13 -20.50 -4.81
CA SER A 196 2.91 -21.35 -5.99
C SER A 196 4.05 -21.25 -7.00
N LEU A 197 4.77 -20.14 -7.01
CA LEU A 197 5.91 -19.87 -7.90
C LEU A 197 7.26 -20.23 -7.28
N ARG A 198 7.32 -20.57 -5.98
CA ARG A 198 8.50 -21.19 -5.38
C ARG A 198 8.58 -22.61 -5.91
N LYS A 199 9.48 -22.87 -6.85
CA LYS A 199 9.84 -24.24 -7.24
C LYS A 199 10.22 -25.00 -5.97
N VAL A 200 9.34 -25.88 -5.51
CA VAL A 200 9.73 -26.92 -4.56
C VAL A 200 10.70 -27.78 -5.34
N SER A 201 11.98 -27.75 -4.99
CA SER A 201 12.94 -28.72 -5.51
C SER A 201 12.45 -30.09 -5.07
N GLY A 202 11.70 -30.76 -5.94
CA GLY A 202 11.38 -32.17 -5.81
C GLY A 202 12.70 -32.91 -5.75
N TRP A 203 12.87 -33.71 -4.70
CA TRP A 203 13.93 -34.70 -4.66
C TRP A 203 13.73 -35.63 -5.86
N SER A 204 14.73 -35.70 -6.72
CA SER A 204 14.90 -36.72 -7.76
C SER A 204 16.33 -37.21 -7.69
#